data_AF-A0A438VPZ9-F1
#
_entry.id   AF-A0A438VPZ9-F1
#
_cell.length_a   1.000
_cell.length_b   1.000
_cell.length_c   1.000
_cell.angle_alpha   90.00
_cell.angle_beta   90.00
_cell.angle_gamma   90.00
#
_symmetry.space_group_name_H-M   'P 1'
#
loop_
_entity.id
_entity.type
_entity.pdbx_description
1 polymer ?
#
loop_
_entity_poly.entity_id
_entity_poly.type
_entity_poly.pdbx_seq_one_letter_code
_entity_poly.pdbx_strand_id
1 'polypeptide(L)'
;LKNPKCRGLLVMTQKEVALKFCAKDSQNALSVLAHAIGNATLLFDVPPSVFSPPPKVFSSVFEVIKEPLKEKALASLAQAPFFEEALQK
;
A
#
# COMPACT_ATOMS: atom_id res chain seq x y z
N LEU A 1 1.11 8.01 -7.31
CA LEU A 1 1.36 6.76 -8.08
C LEU A 1 1.05 6.84 -9.58
N LYS A 2 0.31 7.86 -10.07
CA LYS A 2 -0.11 8.00 -11.47
C LYS A 2 1.01 8.32 -12.48
N ASN A 3 2.21 8.67 -11.99
CA ASN A 3 3.36 8.95 -12.86
C ASN A 3 3.91 7.62 -13.43
N PRO A 4 4.02 7.47 -14.76
CA PRO A 4 4.48 6.23 -15.38
C PRO A 4 5.94 5.87 -15.06
N LYS A 5 6.77 6.83 -14.63
CA LYS A 5 8.16 6.59 -14.21
C LYS A 5 8.28 6.25 -12.72
N CYS A 6 7.22 6.37 -11.94
CA CYS A 6 7.22 5.95 -10.54
C CYS A 6 7.27 4.42 -10.49
N ARG A 7 8.29 3.86 -9.83
CA ARG A 7 8.47 2.40 -9.70
C ARG A 7 7.81 1.80 -8.46
N GLY A 8 7.54 2.64 -7.46
CA GLY A 8 7.03 2.18 -6.18
C GLY A 8 7.11 3.26 -5.10
N LEU A 9 6.91 2.83 -3.86
CA LEU A 9 6.97 3.64 -2.65
C LEU A 9 7.87 2.93 -1.64
N LEU A 10 8.67 3.69 -0.91
CA LEU A 10 9.36 3.24 0.30
C LEU A 10 8.83 4.10 1.44
N VAL A 11 8.19 3.48 2.43
CA VAL A 11 7.38 4.19 3.42
C VAL A 11 7.71 3.68 4.82
N MET A 12 7.88 4.60 5.76
CA MET A 12 7.88 4.29 7.18
C MET A 12 6.55 4.74 7.79
N THR A 13 5.92 3.87 8.58
CA THR A 13 4.69 4.18 9.33
C THR A 13 4.70 3.41 10.65
N GLN A 14 3.65 3.52 11.46
CA GLN A 14 3.49 2.70 12.65
C GLN A 14 3.44 1.21 12.27
N LYS A 15 4.07 0.35 13.06
CA LYS A 15 4.23 -1.08 12.77
C LYS A 15 2.91 -1.79 12.45
N GLU A 16 1.87 -1.53 13.23
CA GLU A 16 0.54 -2.13 13.01
C GLU A 16 -0.07 -1.76 11.65
N VAL A 17 0.22 -0.55 11.15
CA VAL A 17 -0.28 -0.07 9.87
C VAL A 17 0.53 -0.69 8.73
N ALA A 18 1.86 -0.75 8.86
CA ALA A 18 2.72 -1.42 7.89
C ALA A 18 2.34 -2.89 7.70
N LEU A 19 1.99 -3.59 8.78
CA LEU A 19 1.51 -4.98 8.73
C LEU A 19 0.18 -5.11 7.99
N LYS A 20 -0.74 -4.14 8.12
CA LYS A 20 -2.00 -4.13 7.36
C LYS A 20 -1.76 -3.96 5.86
N PHE A 21 -0.79 -3.12 5.46
CA PHE A 21 -0.39 -2.96 4.06
C PHE A 21 0.22 -4.24 3.49
N CYS A 22 1.05 -4.95 4.26
CA CYS A 22 1.77 -6.15 3.80
C CYS A 22 1.01 -7.47 4.03
N ALA A 23 -0.24 -7.42 4.49
CA ALA A 23 -1.03 -8.61 4.75
C ALA A 23 -1.33 -9.34 3.43
N LYS A 24 -0.93 -10.61 3.33
CA LYS A 24 -1.11 -11.44 2.13
C LYS A 24 -2.57 -11.70 1.81
N ASP A 25 -3.35 -11.95 2.86
CA ASP A 25 -4.78 -12.19 2.72
C ASP A 25 -5.45 -10.81 2.62
N SER A 26 -6.18 -10.59 1.53
CA SER A 26 -6.93 -9.37 1.19
C SER A 26 -8.12 -9.09 2.15
N GLN A 27 -7.91 -9.30 3.45
CA GLN A 27 -8.90 -9.21 4.52
C GLN A 27 -9.13 -7.77 4.98
N ASN A 28 -8.38 -6.79 4.45
CA ASN A 28 -8.55 -5.39 4.80
C ASN A 28 -8.34 -4.48 3.58
N ALA A 29 -8.92 -3.28 3.63
CA ALA A 29 -8.87 -2.34 2.51
C ALA A 29 -7.44 -1.89 2.15
N LEU A 30 -6.51 -1.81 3.11
CA LEU A 30 -5.14 -1.37 2.85
C LEU A 30 -4.35 -2.42 2.07
N SER A 31 -4.44 -3.70 2.44
CA SER A 31 -3.79 -4.77 1.68
C SER A 31 -4.41 -4.91 0.29
N VAL A 32 -5.73 -4.79 0.16
CA VAL A 32 -6.40 -4.77 -1.15
C VAL A 32 -5.83 -3.65 -2.01
N LEU A 33 -5.80 -2.41 -1.53
CA LEU A 33 -5.30 -1.26 -2.31
C LEU A 33 -3.82 -1.40 -2.67
N ALA A 34 -2.99 -1.86 -1.74
CA ALA A 34 -1.57 -2.04 -1.98
C ALA A 34 -1.29 -3.15 -3.00
N HIS A 35 -2.00 -4.28 -2.88
CA HIS A 35 -1.83 -5.43 -3.77
C HIS A 35 -2.50 -5.24 -5.13
N ALA A 36 -3.48 -4.35 -5.21
CA ALA A 36 -4.13 -3.99 -6.47
C ALA A 36 -3.16 -3.30 -7.43
N ILE A 37 -2.23 -2.48 -6.92
CA ILE A 37 -1.24 -1.75 -7.75
C ILE A 37 0.11 -2.45 -7.87
N GLY A 38 0.40 -3.43 -7.00
CA GLY A 38 1.75 -3.98 -6.86
C GLY A 38 1.86 -5.05 -5.78
N ASN A 39 3.05 -5.15 -5.18
CA ASN A 39 3.31 -6.00 -4.03
C ASN A 39 3.90 -5.19 -2.87
N ALA A 40 3.34 -5.37 -1.67
CA ALA A 40 3.81 -4.69 -0.46
C ALA A 40 4.66 -5.65 0.38
N THR A 41 5.87 -5.22 0.75
CA THR A 41 6.83 -6.04 1.50
C THR A 41 7.37 -5.29 2.69
N LEU A 42 7.24 -5.89 3.88
CA LEU A 42 7.84 -5.37 5.11
C LEU A 42 9.35 -5.60 5.07
N LEU A 43 10.14 -4.56 5.35
CA LEU A 43 11.60 -4.63 5.29
C LEU A 43 12.21 -4.79 6.68
N PHE A 44 11.94 -3.85 7.59
CA PHE A 44 12.45 -3.89 8.96
C PHE A 44 11.67 -2.96 9.91
N ASP A 45 11.81 -3.22 11.21
CA ASP A 45 11.24 -2.40 12.28
C ASP A 45 12.22 -1.31 12.74
N VAL A 46 11.67 -0.19 13.22
CA VAL A 46 12.42 0.94 13.76
C VAL A 46 11.93 1.21 15.19
N PRO A 47 12.82 1.13 16.21
CA PRO A 47 12.43 1.30 17.60
C PRO A 47 12.14 2.77 17.96
N PRO A 48 11.31 3.05 18.97
CA PRO A 48 11.02 4.43 19.38
C PRO A 48 12.25 5.23 19.84
N SER A 49 13.27 4.55 20.33
CA SER A 49 14.48 5.15 20.91
C SER A 49 15.32 5.97 19.91
N VAL A 50 15.09 5.81 18.60
CA VAL A 50 15.80 6.59 17.57
C VAL A 50 15.14 7.94 17.26
N PHE A 51 13.98 8.24 17.86
CA PHE A 51 13.25 9.50 17.64
C PHE A 51 13.38 10.45 18.84
N SER A 52 13.17 11.75 18.60
CA SER A 52 13.14 12.79 19.62
C SER A 52 11.97 13.77 19.40
N PRO A 53 10.97 13.83 20.31
CA PRO A 53 10.76 12.93 21.45
C PRO A 53 10.40 11.50 21.00
N PRO A 54 10.68 10.48 21.83
CA PRO A 54 10.37 9.09 21.48
C PRO A 54 8.85 8.84 21.44
N PRO A 55 8.32 8.23 20.37
CA PRO A 55 6.91 7.84 20.30
C PRO A 55 6.61 6.66 21.23
N LYS A 56 5.32 6.33 21.41
CA LYS A 56 4.88 5.18 22.25
C LYS A 56 4.90 3.84 21.52
N VAL A 57 5.02 3.86 20.18
CA VAL A 57 4.82 2.69 19.32
C VAL A 57 6.00 2.50 18.38
N PHE A 58 6.23 1.25 17.97
CA PHE A 58 7.21 0.93 16.94
C PHE A 58 6.78 1.46 15.58
N SER A 59 7.76 1.86 14.78
CA SER A 59 7.59 2.07 13.36
C SER A 59 8.11 0.87 12.57
N SER A 60 7.68 0.74 11.32
CA SER A 60 8.27 -0.22 10.38
C SER A 60 8.38 0.43 9.00
N VAL A 61 9.41 0.04 8.28
CA VAL A 61 9.64 0.41 6.88
C VAL A 61 9.14 -0.73 6.00
N PHE A 62 8.35 -0.38 5.00
CA PHE A 62 7.90 -1.31 3.97
C PHE A 62 8.01 -0.64 2.60
N GLU A 63 8.07 -1.46 1.56
CA GLU A 63 8.02 -1.00 0.19
C GLU A 63 6.77 -1.50 -0.51
N VAL A 64 6.32 -0.73 -1.50
CA VAL A 64 5.31 -1.15 -2.48
C VAL A 64 5.92 -1.00 -3.85
N ILE A 65 6.19 -2.12 -4.53
CA ILE A 65 6.72 -2.12 -5.89
C ILE A 65 5.55 -2.25 -6.86
N LYS A 66 5.43 -1.30 -7.79
CA LYS A 66 4.36 -1.32 -8.80
C LYS A 66 4.55 -2.49 -9.75
N GLU A 67 3.44 -3.16 -10.04
CA GLU A 67 3.39 -4.19 -11.07
C GLU A 67 2.61 -3.64 -12.28
N PRO A 68 3.28 -3.35 -13.43
CA PRO A 68 2.65 -2.69 -14.57
C PRO A 68 1.41 -3.43 -15.11
N LEU A 69 1.37 -4.75 -15.00
CA LEU A 69 0.22 -5.56 -15.42
C LEU A 69 -1.01 -5.32 -14.53
N LYS A 70 -0.82 -5.30 -13.21
CA LYS A 70 -1.90 -5.06 -12.24
C LYS A 70 -2.44 -3.63 -12.34
N GLU A 71 -1.56 -2.64 -12.52
CA GLU A 71 -1.97 -1.25 -12.73
C GLU A 71 -2.85 -1.09 -13.96
N LYS A 72 -2.49 -1.72 -15.09
CA LYS A 72 -3.30 -1.72 -16.31
C LYS A 72 -4.65 -2.41 -16.09
N ALA A 73 -4.66 -3.56 -15.42
CA ALA A 73 -5.89 -4.29 -15.11
C ALA A 73 -6.84 -3.42 -14.26
N LEU A 74 -6.34 -2.77 -13.20
CA LEU A 74 -7.14 -1.84 -12.42
C LEU A 74 -7.66 -0.66 -13.24
N ALA A 75 -6.82 -0.07 -14.08
CA ALA A 75 -7.24 1.03 -14.93
C ALA A 75 -8.37 0.62 -15.88
N SER A 76 -8.32 -0.60 -16.43
CA SER A 76 -9.40 -1.14 -17.26
C SER A 76 -10.68 -1.44 -16.47
N LEU A 77 -10.56 -1.96 -15.23
CA LEU A 77 -11.72 -2.20 -14.36
C LEU A 77 -12.41 -0.91 -13.93
N ALA A 78 -11.64 0.14 -13.62
CA ALA A 78 -12.17 1.44 -13.27
C ALA A 78 -12.90 2.14 -14.43
N GLN A 79 -12.61 1.74 -15.68
CA GLN A 79 -13.30 2.20 -16.90
C GLN A 79 -14.49 1.31 -17.28
N ALA A 80 -14.72 0.21 -16.56
CA ALA A 80 -15.82 -0.70 -16.86
C ALA A 80 -17.16 -0.05 -16.47
N PRO A 81 -18.22 -0.17 -17.31
CA PRO A 81 -19.51 0.50 -17.08
C PRO A 81 -20.13 0.22 -15.70
N PHE A 82 -19.93 -1.00 -15.17
CA PHE A 82 -20.44 -1.41 -13.86
C PHE A 82 -19.80 -0.67 -12.68
N PHE A 83 -18.53 -0.24 -12.78
CA PHE A 83 -17.86 0.51 -11.72
C PHE A 83 -18.31 1.98 -11.68
N GLU A 84 -18.66 2.57 -12.82
CA GLU A 84 -19.25 3.93 -12.86
C GLU A 84 -20.62 3.96 -12.17
N GLU A 85 -21.48 2.96 -12.40
CA GLU A 85 -22.77 2.85 -11.72
C GLU A 85 -22.64 2.67 -10.20
N ALA A 86 -21.61 1.96 -9.75
CA ALA A 86 -21.34 1.74 -8.33
C ALA A 86 -20.84 3.00 -7.60
N LEU A 87 -20.20 3.94 -8.31
CA LEU A 87 -19.72 5.21 -7.74
C LEU A 87 -20.81 6.31 -7.71
N GLN A 88 -21.93 6.11 -8.41
CA GLN A 88 -23.07 7.04 -8.44
C GLN A 88 -24.17 6.73 -7.43
N LYS A 89 -24.01 5.70 -6.59
CA LYS A 89 -24.87 5.40 -5.44
C LYS A 89 -24.17 5.75 -4.14
#